data_AF-A0A132AC90-F1
#
_entry.id   AF-A0A132AC90-F1
#
_cell.length_a   1.000
_cell.length_b   1.000
_cell.length_c   1.000
_cell.angle_alpha   90.00
_cell.angle_beta   90.00
_cell.angle_gamma   90.00
#
_symmetry.space_group_name_H-M   'P 1'
#
loop_
_entity.id
_entity.type
_entity.pdbx_description
1 polymer ?
#
loop_
_entity_poly.entity_id
_entity_poly.type
_entity_poly.pdbx_seq_one_letter_code
_entity_poly.pdbx_strand_id
1 'polypeptide(L)'
;MCGIFAVLNYEGDIKIFRQKALNHSKRIRHRGPDWSGCVVSSNNIFCHERLAIVGVDSGAQPIVSADKSLILTVNGEIYNYKQLKSKYLESYEFVTYSDCEVIMHMYREFGADFLHHLDGIFSFVLFDVTNNLFVVARDAIGVTTLYYGFNSSSPSTFYVASEMKCLNDICDTIISFPPGHIFDSVNGFRQWYQPIWFNQKWFPKEAADYGLIRKKLVKAVKKRLMSEVPYGVMLSGGLDSSIIASIAAKLTRKMLKHELIVNQHLDWKSSENSDSSGSSGDEQMDNYWPRLHSFSIGLPDKLIRIDSFFEFQILNSFFTLRSPDLICAKEVADFLQTVHHEYHFTVQEGLDAISDVIHHLETYDVTTVRASTPMYLLSRKIKANSVKMVLSGEGSDEIFGGYLYFHSAPDKYSFHQETVERVRNLHTSDCLRANKSTMAWGLEARVPFLDKDFLDVIMSIDPS
;
A
#
# COMPACT_ATOMS: atom_id res chain seq x y z
N MET A 1 6.50 1.93 -0.32
CA MET A 1 6.65 0.57 0.22
C MET A 1 8.02 0.07 -0.20
N CYS A 2 8.66 -0.75 0.62
CA CYS A 2 10.06 -1.14 0.49
C CYS A 2 10.19 -2.66 0.24
N GLY A 3 11.41 -3.14 0.09
CA GLY A 3 11.75 -4.56 0.12
C GLY A 3 12.47 -4.92 1.42
N ILE A 4 12.00 -5.96 2.12
CA ILE A 4 12.70 -6.53 3.28
C ILE A 4 13.20 -7.94 2.94
N PHE A 5 14.42 -8.26 3.37
CA PHE A 5 14.95 -9.61 3.39
C PHE A 5 15.75 -9.78 4.69
N ALA A 6 15.39 -10.77 5.51
CA ALA A 6 16.06 -11.05 6.77
C ALA A 6 16.36 -12.53 6.92
N VAL A 7 17.47 -12.82 7.60
CA VAL A 7 17.92 -14.15 7.96
C VAL A 7 18.14 -14.11 9.46
N LEU A 8 17.38 -14.91 10.19
CA LEU A 8 17.37 -14.93 11.65
C LEU A 8 17.89 -16.27 12.15
N ASN A 9 18.71 -16.26 13.21
CA ASN A 9 19.34 -17.45 13.78
C ASN A 9 20.04 -18.33 12.71
N TYR A 10 20.87 -17.71 11.88
CA TYR A 10 21.58 -18.42 10.82
C TYR A 10 22.49 -19.53 11.37
N GLU A 11 22.32 -20.75 10.88
CA GLU A 11 23.19 -21.88 11.18
C GLU A 11 24.32 -21.94 10.14
N GLY A 12 25.46 -21.34 10.47
CA GLY A 12 26.64 -21.34 9.62
C GLY A 12 27.48 -20.09 9.82
N ASP A 13 28.44 -19.88 8.93
CA ASP A 13 29.24 -18.66 8.95
C ASP A 13 28.46 -17.49 8.33
N ILE A 14 27.92 -16.64 9.20
CA ILE A 14 27.15 -15.45 8.81
C ILE A 14 27.95 -14.48 7.93
N LYS A 15 29.28 -14.42 8.09
CA LYS A 15 30.14 -13.51 7.31
C LYS A 15 30.23 -13.98 5.86
N ILE A 16 30.30 -15.29 5.64
CA ILE A 16 30.25 -15.89 4.30
C ILE A 16 28.85 -15.73 3.71
N PHE A 17 27.80 -15.99 4.50
CA PHE A 17 26.43 -15.91 4.01
C PHE A 17 25.97 -14.49 3.68
N ARG A 18 26.56 -13.46 4.29
CA ARG A 18 26.22 -12.05 4.03
C ARG A 18 26.20 -11.72 2.53
N GLN A 19 27.19 -12.19 1.76
CA GLN A 19 27.21 -11.92 0.32
C GLN A 19 26.05 -12.58 -0.42
N LYS A 20 25.67 -13.80 -0.02
CA LYS A 20 24.49 -14.48 -0.53
C LYS A 20 23.23 -13.70 -0.15
N ALA A 21 23.09 -13.29 1.11
CA ALA A 21 21.96 -12.48 1.58
C ALA A 21 21.76 -11.17 0.77
N LEU A 22 22.85 -10.47 0.43
CA LEU A 22 22.79 -9.28 -0.43
C LEU A 22 22.28 -9.60 -1.84
N ASN A 23 22.69 -10.73 -2.41
CA ASN A 23 22.21 -11.17 -3.73
C ASN A 23 20.72 -11.53 -3.70
N HIS A 24 20.23 -12.11 -2.61
CA HIS A 24 18.81 -12.40 -2.42
C HIS A 24 18.00 -11.11 -2.22
N SER A 25 18.47 -10.16 -1.41
CA SER A 25 17.84 -8.84 -1.25
C SER A 25 17.74 -8.08 -2.59
N LYS A 26 18.78 -8.15 -3.43
CA LYS A 26 18.80 -7.48 -4.74
C LYS A 26 17.65 -7.92 -5.66
N ARG A 27 17.10 -9.12 -5.48
CA ARG A 27 15.96 -9.63 -6.28
C ARG A 27 14.66 -8.85 -6.07
N ILE A 28 14.58 -8.08 -4.98
CA ILE A 28 13.44 -7.21 -4.67
C ILE A 28 13.78 -5.72 -4.72
N ARG A 29 14.91 -5.35 -5.35
CA ARG A 29 15.32 -3.95 -5.49
C ARG A 29 14.33 -3.11 -6.29
N HIS A 30 13.55 -3.71 -7.18
CA HIS A 30 12.45 -3.01 -7.86
C HIS A 30 11.48 -2.34 -6.89
N ARG A 31 11.30 -2.93 -5.69
CA ARG A 31 10.46 -2.35 -4.65
C ARG A 31 11.07 -1.10 -4.04
N GLY A 32 12.39 -1.05 -3.91
CA GLY A 32 13.11 0.01 -3.23
C GLY A 32 14.31 0.50 -4.02
N PRO A 33 14.10 1.30 -5.07
CA PRO A 33 15.16 1.70 -5.98
C PRO A 33 16.06 2.83 -5.45
N ASP A 34 15.69 3.51 -4.35
CA ASP A 34 16.36 4.74 -3.91
C ASP A 34 17.64 4.45 -3.10
N TRP A 35 17.66 3.37 -2.32
CA TRP A 35 18.80 3.01 -1.47
C TRP A 35 18.76 1.53 -1.06
N SER A 36 19.93 0.94 -0.74
CA SER A 36 20.02 -0.41 -0.16
C SER A 36 20.79 -0.36 1.16
N GLY A 37 20.30 -1.06 2.18
CA GLY A 37 20.95 -1.18 3.48
C GLY A 37 21.11 -2.63 3.93
N CYS A 38 22.16 -2.90 4.71
CA CYS A 38 22.41 -4.21 5.29
C CYS A 38 23.10 -4.09 6.65
N VAL A 39 22.46 -4.62 7.68
CA VAL A 39 23.02 -4.72 9.04
C VAL A 39 23.18 -6.20 9.39
N VAL A 40 24.31 -6.56 9.98
CA VAL A 40 24.58 -7.90 10.51
C VAL A 40 24.80 -7.76 12.01
N SER A 41 24.09 -8.56 12.80
CA SER A 41 24.22 -8.57 14.26
C SER A 41 24.07 -10.00 14.77
N SER A 42 25.04 -10.48 15.54
CA SER A 42 25.13 -11.88 15.96
C SER A 42 25.02 -12.83 14.74
N ASN A 43 24.11 -13.79 14.75
CA ASN A 43 23.82 -14.69 13.62
C ASN A 43 22.61 -14.23 12.79
N ASN A 44 22.36 -12.92 12.72
CA ASN A 44 21.23 -12.34 12.02
C ASN A 44 21.69 -11.35 10.95
N ILE A 45 21.01 -11.36 9.79
CA ILE A 45 21.21 -10.40 8.70
C ILE A 45 19.87 -9.71 8.41
N PHE A 46 19.91 -8.39 8.29
CA PHE A 46 18.78 -7.56 7.91
C PHE A 46 19.17 -6.78 6.67
N CYS A 47 18.51 -7.04 5.55
CA CYS A 47 18.65 -6.30 4.31
C CYS A 47 17.36 -5.51 4.03
N HIS A 48 17.54 -4.33 3.45
CA HIS A 48 16.44 -3.45 3.07
C HIS A 48 16.74 -2.80 1.72
N GLU A 49 15.73 -2.77 0.86
CA GLU A 49 15.71 -1.98 -0.38
C GLU A 49 14.66 -0.88 -0.19
N ARG A 50 15.08 0.38 -0.22
CA ARG A 50 14.27 1.53 0.20
C ARG A 50 13.64 2.27 -0.96
N LEU A 51 12.32 2.53 -0.84
CA LEU A 51 11.64 3.61 -1.54
C LEU A 51 11.39 4.72 -0.51
N ALA A 52 12.05 5.86 -0.68
CA ALA A 52 11.95 6.99 0.24
C ALA A 52 10.68 7.79 -0.01
N ILE A 53 9.74 7.72 0.95
CA ILE A 53 8.45 8.46 0.94
C ILE A 53 8.35 9.46 2.11
N VAL A 54 8.73 9.03 3.32
CA VAL A 54 8.77 9.85 4.55
C VAL A 54 10.16 9.76 5.17
N GLY A 55 10.64 10.88 5.73
CA GLY A 55 11.99 11.01 6.26
C GLY A 55 13.03 10.79 5.17
N VAL A 56 12.89 11.41 4.00
CA VAL A 56 13.71 11.13 2.80
C VAL A 56 15.21 11.13 3.13
N ASP A 57 15.67 12.12 3.90
CA ASP A 57 17.10 12.32 4.22
C ASP A 57 17.62 11.49 5.40
N SER A 58 16.75 10.95 6.26
CA SER A 58 17.17 10.31 7.53
C SER A 58 16.62 8.90 7.76
N GLY A 59 15.60 8.49 7.03
CA GLY A 59 14.88 7.22 7.24
C GLY A 59 15.52 6.00 6.59
N ALA A 60 16.86 5.98 6.45
CA ALA A 60 17.59 4.82 5.93
C ALA A 60 17.34 3.59 6.83
N GLN A 61 17.21 2.41 6.22
CA GLN A 61 16.96 1.16 6.93
C GLN A 61 17.96 0.07 6.53
N PRO A 62 18.23 -0.94 7.37
CA PRO A 62 17.69 -1.18 8.72
C PRO A 62 17.99 -0.04 9.70
N ILE A 63 16.98 0.41 10.46
CA ILE A 63 17.11 1.43 11.49
C ILE A 63 17.77 0.77 12.70
N VAL A 64 18.83 1.37 13.21
CA VAL A 64 19.50 0.96 14.45
C VAL A 64 19.26 2.04 15.48
N SER A 65 18.75 1.67 16.66
CA SER A 65 18.47 2.62 17.74
C SER A 65 19.76 3.33 18.23
N ALA A 66 19.62 4.49 18.88
CA ALA A 66 20.76 5.28 19.38
C ALA A 66 21.73 4.49 20.27
N ASP A 67 21.19 3.67 21.16
CA ASP A 67 21.89 2.75 22.07
C ASP A 67 22.29 1.41 21.42
N LYS A 68 21.96 1.23 20.13
CA LYS A 68 22.22 0.02 19.32
C LYS A 68 21.58 -1.27 19.84
N SER A 69 20.63 -1.18 20.77
CA SER A 69 19.94 -2.34 21.33
C SER A 69 18.84 -2.89 20.43
N LEU A 70 18.31 -2.10 19.50
CA LEU A 70 17.27 -2.52 18.56
C LEU A 70 17.68 -2.31 17.10
N ILE A 71 17.32 -3.27 16.26
CA ILE A 71 17.47 -3.21 14.80
C ILE A 71 16.11 -3.46 14.18
N LEU A 72 15.69 -2.60 13.24
CA LEU A 72 14.36 -2.65 12.64
C LEU A 72 14.44 -2.50 11.11
N THR A 73 13.77 -3.37 10.37
CA THR A 73 13.56 -3.24 8.92
C THR A 73 12.07 -3.33 8.62
N VAL A 74 11.55 -2.37 7.87
CA VAL A 74 10.11 -2.18 7.63
C VAL A 74 9.83 -1.92 6.16
N ASN A 75 8.83 -2.64 5.65
CA ASN A 75 8.10 -2.29 4.46
C ASN A 75 6.69 -1.87 4.87
N GLY A 76 6.43 -0.56 4.93
CA GLY A 76 5.15 -0.04 5.40
C GLY A 76 5.12 1.46 5.63
N GLU A 77 3.99 1.92 6.15
CA GLU A 77 3.65 3.29 6.53
C GLU A 77 2.80 3.25 7.81
N ILE A 78 3.24 3.94 8.86
CA ILE A 78 2.54 4.08 10.14
C ILE A 78 1.86 5.45 10.21
N TYR A 79 0.60 5.51 9.78
CA TYR A 79 -0.14 6.76 9.61
C TYR A 79 -0.37 7.53 10.93
N ASN A 80 -0.36 6.86 12.08
CA ASN A 80 -0.51 7.49 13.39
C ASN A 80 0.82 7.73 14.13
N TYR A 81 1.98 7.65 13.46
CA TYR A 81 3.29 7.76 14.12
C TYR A 81 3.45 9.04 14.95
N LYS A 82 2.96 10.19 14.47
CA LYS A 82 3.00 11.46 15.23
C LYS A 82 2.21 11.38 16.54
N GLN A 83 1.04 10.72 16.52
CA GLN A 83 0.21 10.52 17.69
C GLN A 83 0.87 9.56 18.69
N LEU A 84 1.49 8.48 18.20
CA LEU A 84 2.24 7.56 19.05
C LEU A 84 3.42 8.27 19.71
N LYS A 85 4.15 9.07 18.94
CA LYS A 85 5.28 9.86 19.44
C LYS A 85 4.88 10.80 20.58
N SER A 86 3.81 11.58 20.40
CA SER A 86 3.33 12.50 21.45
C SER A 86 2.69 11.79 22.65
N LYS A 87 2.06 10.61 22.44
CA LYS A 87 1.29 9.96 23.51
C LYS A 87 2.13 9.07 24.40
N TYR A 88 3.11 8.37 23.82
CA TYR A 88 3.84 7.31 24.51
C TYR A 88 5.36 7.51 24.49
N LEU A 89 5.90 8.25 23.52
CA LEU A 89 7.32 8.18 23.18
C LEU A 89 8.08 9.50 23.33
N GLU A 90 7.56 10.46 24.10
CA GLU A 90 8.19 11.78 24.28
C GLU A 90 9.58 11.68 24.95
N SER A 91 9.80 10.67 25.78
CA SER A 91 11.06 10.41 26.47
C SER A 91 12.09 9.63 25.64
N TYR A 92 11.71 9.12 24.46
CA TYR A 92 12.58 8.30 23.63
C TYR A 92 13.36 9.17 22.63
N GLU A 93 14.65 8.87 22.49
CA GLU A 93 15.50 9.49 21.48
C GLU A 93 15.26 8.82 20.11
N PHE A 94 14.71 9.61 19.17
CA PHE A 94 14.55 9.21 17.78
C PHE A 94 15.77 9.64 16.97
N VAL A 95 16.33 8.74 16.17
CA VAL A 95 17.48 8.98 15.30
C VAL A 95 17.11 9.28 13.86
N THR A 96 15.83 9.12 13.49
CA THR A 96 15.30 9.40 12.15
C THR A 96 14.01 10.22 12.20
N TYR A 97 13.62 10.75 11.05
CA TYR A 97 12.27 11.30 10.81
C TYR A 97 11.31 10.29 10.17
N SER A 98 11.72 9.02 10.05
CA SER A 98 10.90 7.94 9.50
C SER A 98 9.68 7.70 10.38
N ASP A 99 8.51 7.55 9.76
CA ASP A 99 7.29 7.13 10.44
C ASP A 99 7.43 5.74 11.07
N CYS A 100 8.29 4.88 10.50
CA CYS A 100 8.49 3.51 10.93
C CYS A 100 9.28 3.38 12.24
N GLU A 101 10.05 4.40 12.66
CA GLU A 101 10.88 4.30 13.87
C GLU A 101 10.05 4.17 15.16
N VAL A 102 8.80 4.64 15.17
CA VAL A 102 7.92 4.44 16.34
C VAL A 102 7.75 2.98 16.71
N ILE A 103 7.87 2.04 15.76
CA ILE A 103 7.76 0.59 16.02
C ILE A 103 8.77 0.14 17.07
N MET A 104 10.03 0.57 16.97
CA MET A 104 11.07 0.10 17.90
C MET A 104 10.85 0.62 19.32
N HIS A 105 10.39 1.85 19.47
CA HIS A 105 10.13 2.43 20.79
C HIS A 105 8.82 1.91 21.39
N MET A 106 7.80 1.66 20.57
CA MET A 106 6.57 0.98 21.02
C MET A 106 6.85 -0.45 21.49
N TYR A 107 7.77 -1.17 20.83
CA TYR A 107 8.24 -2.47 21.31
C TYR A 107 8.95 -2.38 22.67
N ARG A 108 9.77 -1.35 22.91
CA ARG A 108 10.37 -1.14 24.23
C ARG A 108 9.34 -0.89 25.32
N GLU A 109 8.33 -0.08 25.00
CA GLU A 109 7.32 0.33 25.97
C GLU A 109 6.34 -0.80 26.32
N PHE A 110 5.92 -1.59 25.33
CA PHE A 110 4.83 -2.56 25.50
C PHE A 110 5.22 -4.01 25.17
N GLY A 111 6.49 -4.29 24.91
CA GLY A 111 6.93 -5.61 24.46
C GLY A 111 6.29 -6.00 23.14
N ALA A 112 5.84 -7.25 23.00
CA ALA A 112 5.26 -7.78 21.77
C ALA A 112 3.78 -7.41 21.55
N ASP A 113 3.11 -6.80 22.53
CA ASP A 113 1.66 -6.54 22.49
C ASP A 113 1.32 -5.13 21.94
N PHE A 114 2.31 -4.40 21.44
CA PHE A 114 2.16 -3.02 20.96
C PHE A 114 1.38 -2.87 19.64
N LEU A 115 1.23 -3.95 18.86
CA LEU A 115 0.73 -3.90 17.48
C LEU A 115 -0.69 -3.34 17.35
N HIS A 116 -1.52 -3.51 18.38
CA HIS A 116 -2.88 -2.95 18.41
C HIS A 116 -2.89 -1.41 18.34
N HIS A 117 -1.81 -0.75 18.77
CA HIS A 117 -1.67 0.70 18.72
C HIS A 117 -1.28 1.23 17.34
N LEU A 118 -0.73 0.38 16.45
CA LEU A 118 -0.30 0.82 15.14
C LEU A 118 -1.49 1.01 14.21
N ASP A 119 -1.56 2.15 13.53
CA ASP A 119 -2.52 2.43 12.48
C ASP A 119 -1.76 2.63 11.18
N GLY A 120 -1.69 1.60 10.35
CA GLY A 120 -0.76 1.55 9.23
C GLY A 120 -0.90 0.29 8.40
N ILE A 121 -0.15 0.27 7.31
CA ILE A 121 0.13 -0.93 6.51
C ILE A 121 1.61 -1.24 6.70
N PHE A 122 1.98 -2.46 7.05
CA PHE A 122 3.35 -2.78 7.41
C PHE A 122 3.65 -4.27 7.37
N SER A 123 4.90 -4.57 7.04
CA SER A 123 5.57 -5.82 7.32
C SER A 123 6.94 -5.45 7.88
N PHE A 124 7.34 -6.05 8.99
CA PHE A 124 8.63 -5.72 9.60
C PHE A 124 9.31 -6.92 10.22
N VAL A 125 10.63 -6.77 10.41
CA VAL A 125 11.46 -7.60 11.28
C VAL A 125 12.18 -6.67 12.26
N LEU A 126 12.01 -6.93 13.55
CA LEU A 126 12.68 -6.25 14.65
C LEU A 126 13.55 -7.26 15.39
N PHE A 127 14.76 -6.85 15.76
CA PHE A 127 15.68 -7.64 16.57
C PHE A 127 16.12 -6.84 17.79
N ASP A 128 15.88 -7.43 18.96
CA ASP A 128 16.38 -7.01 20.25
C ASP A 128 17.73 -7.68 20.50
N VAL A 129 18.78 -6.87 20.36
CA VAL A 129 20.17 -7.29 20.53
C VAL A 129 20.46 -7.64 21.99
N THR A 130 19.83 -6.94 22.94
CA THR A 130 20.07 -7.12 24.38
C THR A 130 19.56 -8.47 24.85
N ASN A 131 18.35 -8.82 24.45
CA ASN A 131 17.69 -10.07 24.85
C ASN A 131 17.91 -11.22 23.84
N ASN A 132 18.54 -10.94 22.70
CA ASN A 132 18.68 -11.86 21.57
C ASN A 132 17.32 -12.43 21.11
N LEU A 133 16.32 -11.55 21.00
CA LEU A 133 14.96 -11.89 20.58
C LEU A 133 14.64 -11.21 19.25
N PHE A 134 13.80 -11.83 18.43
CA PHE A 134 13.27 -11.17 17.25
C PHE A 134 11.76 -11.25 17.18
N VAL A 135 11.19 -10.26 16.50
CA VAL A 135 9.77 -10.12 16.23
C VAL A 135 9.57 -9.87 14.74
N VAL A 136 8.64 -10.59 14.15
CA VAL A 136 8.19 -10.41 12.76
C VAL A 136 6.70 -10.17 12.81
N ALA A 137 6.19 -9.16 12.10
CA ALA A 137 4.75 -8.92 12.06
C ALA A 137 4.29 -8.40 10.71
N ARG A 138 3.01 -8.60 10.43
CA ARG A 138 2.31 -8.14 9.23
C ARG A 138 1.03 -7.42 9.63
N ASP A 139 0.65 -6.41 8.84
CA ASP A 139 -0.53 -5.58 9.05
C ASP A 139 -1.84 -6.37 9.06
N ALA A 140 -2.88 -5.72 9.57
CA ALA A 140 -4.18 -6.30 9.88
C ALA A 140 -4.80 -7.11 8.72
N ILE A 141 -4.73 -6.58 7.50
CA ILE A 141 -5.40 -7.13 6.31
C ILE A 141 -4.41 -7.80 5.35
N GLY A 142 -3.11 -7.50 5.47
CA GLY A 142 -2.07 -8.04 4.60
C GLY A 142 -1.91 -7.23 3.32
N VAL A 143 -2.07 -5.91 3.42
CA VAL A 143 -1.86 -4.95 2.33
C VAL A 143 -0.40 -4.99 1.88
N THR A 144 0.53 -5.12 2.82
CA THR A 144 1.94 -5.41 2.52
C THR A 144 2.13 -6.90 2.32
N THR A 145 3.11 -7.30 1.50
CA THR A 145 3.44 -8.72 1.29
C THR A 145 4.62 -9.14 2.16
N LEU A 146 4.52 -10.32 2.75
CA LEU A 146 5.55 -10.91 3.59
C LEU A 146 5.46 -12.44 3.53
N TYR A 147 6.62 -13.08 3.40
CA TYR A 147 6.80 -14.51 3.35
C TYR A 147 7.87 -14.91 4.34
N TYR A 148 7.79 -16.14 4.82
CA TYR A 148 8.84 -16.77 5.60
C TYR A 148 9.13 -18.16 5.05
N GLY A 149 10.33 -18.66 5.32
CA GLY A 149 10.76 -19.96 4.81
C GLY A 149 11.76 -20.66 5.69
N PHE A 150 11.90 -21.96 5.45
CA PHE A 150 12.75 -22.87 6.20
C PHE A 150 13.60 -23.71 5.26
N ASN A 151 14.74 -24.15 5.76
CA ASN A 151 15.61 -25.09 5.07
C ASN A 151 15.86 -26.29 6.00
N SER A 152 15.63 -27.49 5.50
CA SER A 152 15.79 -28.73 6.25
C SER A 152 17.22 -28.97 6.74
N SER A 153 18.22 -28.40 6.06
CA SER A 153 19.65 -28.48 6.42
C SER A 153 20.06 -27.46 7.49
N SER A 154 19.22 -26.46 7.78
CA SER A 154 19.46 -25.42 8.79
C SER A 154 18.17 -25.10 9.56
N PRO A 155 17.66 -26.04 10.38
CA PRO A 155 16.30 -26.00 10.92
C PRO A 155 15.99 -24.81 11.85
N SER A 156 16.99 -24.23 12.51
CA SER A 156 16.82 -23.05 13.38
C SER A 156 16.89 -21.73 12.61
N THR A 157 17.31 -21.76 11.34
CA THR A 157 17.37 -20.55 10.52
C THR A 157 15.98 -20.17 10.01
N PHE A 158 15.56 -18.95 10.31
CA PHE A 158 14.28 -18.39 9.92
C PHE A 158 14.49 -17.30 8.87
N TYR A 159 14.05 -17.57 7.64
CA TYR A 159 14.16 -16.62 6.53
C TYR A 159 12.87 -15.83 6.38
N VAL A 160 12.97 -14.53 6.12
CA VAL A 160 11.82 -13.64 5.94
C VAL A 160 12.05 -12.73 4.74
N ALA A 161 11.05 -12.55 3.88
CA ALA A 161 11.18 -11.65 2.73
C ALA A 161 9.84 -11.05 2.28
N SER A 162 9.86 -9.87 1.65
CA SER A 162 8.65 -9.28 1.06
C SER A 162 8.07 -10.09 -0.11
N GLU A 163 8.90 -10.83 -0.84
CA GLU A 163 8.53 -11.61 -2.03
C GLU A 163 9.22 -12.99 -2.01
N MET A 164 8.53 -14.04 -2.44
CA MET A 164 9.03 -15.43 -2.35
C MET A 164 10.25 -15.70 -3.26
N LYS A 165 10.46 -14.90 -4.30
CA LYS A 165 11.65 -14.94 -5.18
C LYS A 165 12.97 -14.71 -4.43
N CYS A 166 12.92 -14.12 -3.23
CA CYS A 166 14.09 -14.03 -2.35
C CYS A 166 14.39 -15.34 -1.62
N LEU A 167 13.43 -16.25 -1.51
CA LEU A 167 13.52 -17.45 -0.67
C LEU A 167 13.66 -18.74 -1.49
N ASN A 168 13.22 -18.75 -2.74
CA ASN A 168 13.09 -19.95 -3.60
C ASN A 168 14.35 -20.85 -3.69
N ASP A 169 15.56 -20.28 -3.65
CA ASP A 169 16.80 -21.06 -3.81
C ASP A 169 17.51 -21.37 -2.47
N ILE A 170 16.93 -20.95 -1.35
CA ILE A 170 17.50 -21.15 0.00
C ILE A 170 16.54 -21.82 0.98
N CYS A 171 15.27 -21.94 0.63
CA CYS A 171 14.26 -22.58 1.45
C CYS A 171 13.62 -23.75 0.69
N ASP A 172 13.41 -24.86 1.38
CA ASP A 172 12.66 -26.01 0.85
C ASP A 172 11.15 -25.79 1.01
N THR A 173 10.77 -24.97 2.00
CA THR A 173 9.37 -24.61 2.31
C THR A 173 9.25 -23.10 2.42
N ILE A 174 8.29 -22.51 1.72
CA ILE A 174 7.98 -21.07 1.76
C ILE A 174 6.49 -20.90 2.02
N ILE A 175 6.16 -20.02 2.96
CA ILE A 175 4.79 -19.79 3.43
C ILE A 175 4.53 -18.28 3.46
N SER A 176 3.34 -17.86 3.03
CA SER A 176 2.91 -16.47 3.23
C SER A 176 2.78 -16.20 4.73
N PHE A 177 3.45 -15.16 5.22
CA PHE A 177 3.28 -14.74 6.62
C PHE A 177 1.83 -14.25 6.81
N PRO A 178 1.06 -14.79 7.75
CA PRO A 178 -0.36 -14.51 7.85
C PRO A 178 -0.64 -13.03 8.19
N PRO A 179 -1.64 -12.38 7.57
CA PRO A 179 -2.07 -11.03 7.96
C PRO A 179 -2.55 -10.96 9.41
N GLY A 180 -2.35 -9.82 10.08
CA GLY A 180 -2.83 -9.62 11.43
C GLY A 180 -2.14 -10.50 12.47
N HIS A 181 -0.95 -11.01 12.15
CA HIS A 181 -0.15 -11.87 13.02
C HIS A 181 1.20 -11.25 13.36
N ILE A 182 1.73 -11.74 14.47
CA ILE A 182 3.08 -11.57 14.96
C ILE A 182 3.69 -12.95 15.15
N PHE A 183 4.99 -13.06 14.88
CA PHE A 183 5.84 -14.15 15.30
C PHE A 183 6.92 -13.57 16.20
N ASP A 184 7.01 -14.04 17.43
CA ASP A 184 8.13 -13.72 18.31
C ASP A 184 8.92 -14.98 18.63
N SER A 185 10.25 -14.85 18.78
CA SER A 185 11.15 -16.00 18.94
C SER A 185 10.94 -16.80 20.23
N VAL A 186 10.07 -16.35 21.15
CA VAL A 186 9.74 -17.04 22.41
C VAL A 186 8.42 -17.79 22.30
N ASN A 187 7.37 -17.13 21.84
CA ASN A 187 5.99 -17.63 21.86
C ASN A 187 5.49 -18.10 20.50
N GLY A 188 6.26 -17.89 19.43
CA GLY A 188 5.87 -18.24 18.07
C GLY A 188 4.75 -17.36 17.53
N PHE A 189 3.86 -17.94 16.72
CA PHE A 189 2.78 -17.20 16.05
C PHE A 189 1.64 -16.85 17.00
N ARG A 190 1.23 -15.57 16.97
CA ARG A 190 0.03 -15.07 17.64
C ARG A 190 -0.73 -14.13 16.70
N GLN A 191 -2.05 -14.19 16.74
CA GLN A 191 -2.90 -13.25 16.00
C GLN A 191 -3.17 -12.03 16.87
N TRP A 192 -2.77 -10.85 16.41
CA TRP A 192 -3.01 -9.58 17.11
C TRP A 192 -4.23 -8.84 16.53
N TYR A 193 -4.62 -9.09 15.28
CA TYR A 193 -5.82 -8.46 14.72
C TYR A 193 -7.02 -9.41 14.76
N GLN A 194 -7.94 -9.16 15.68
CA GLN A 194 -9.17 -9.94 15.89
C GLN A 194 -10.38 -9.02 16.09
N PRO A 195 -10.82 -8.30 15.05
CA PRO A 195 -12.02 -7.48 15.15
C PRO A 195 -13.26 -8.35 15.42
N ILE A 196 -14.30 -7.77 16.02
CA ILE A 196 -15.51 -8.50 16.41
C ILE A 196 -16.21 -9.16 15.21
N TRP A 197 -16.12 -8.53 14.03
CA TRP A 197 -16.70 -9.02 12.79
C TRP A 197 -15.96 -10.22 12.17
N PHE A 198 -14.85 -10.68 12.75
CA PHE A 198 -14.29 -12.01 12.45
C PHE A 198 -15.02 -13.15 13.15
N ASN A 199 -15.80 -12.85 14.20
CA ASN A 199 -16.51 -13.87 14.95
C ASN A 199 -17.77 -14.30 14.19
N GLN A 200 -17.76 -15.52 13.65
CA GLN A 200 -18.90 -16.10 12.91
C GLN A 200 -20.20 -16.19 13.73
N LYS A 201 -20.12 -16.14 15.07
CA LYS A 201 -21.31 -16.13 15.94
C LYS A 201 -21.88 -14.72 16.17
N TRP A 202 -21.13 -13.69 15.81
CA TRP A 202 -21.56 -12.31 15.90
C TRP A 202 -22.17 -11.87 14.56
N PHE A 203 -23.15 -10.98 14.62
CA PHE A 203 -23.83 -10.45 13.44
C PHE A 203 -24.10 -8.95 13.61
N PRO A 204 -23.77 -8.11 12.62
CA PRO A 204 -23.97 -6.66 12.70
C PRO A 204 -25.45 -6.29 12.71
N LYS A 205 -25.79 -5.25 13.46
CA LYS A 205 -27.18 -4.77 13.65
C LYS A 205 -27.27 -3.24 13.64
N GLU A 206 -26.16 -2.55 13.41
CA GLU A 206 -26.15 -1.09 13.46
C GLU A 206 -26.76 -0.52 12.17
N ALA A 207 -27.60 0.51 12.29
CA ALA A 207 -28.10 1.20 11.11
C ALA A 207 -26.97 1.98 10.41
N ALA A 208 -27.05 2.09 9.08
CA ALA A 208 -26.06 2.85 8.31
C ALA A 208 -26.09 4.35 8.68
N ASP A 209 -25.01 4.84 9.29
CA ASP A 209 -24.78 6.28 9.47
C ASP A 209 -23.92 6.82 8.32
N TYR A 210 -24.55 7.34 7.29
CA TYR A 210 -23.87 7.91 6.12
C TYR A 210 -22.92 9.07 6.47
N GLY A 211 -23.21 9.83 7.53
CA GLY A 211 -22.34 10.90 8.02
C GLY A 211 -21.05 10.35 8.61
N LEU A 212 -21.17 9.31 9.44
CA LEU A 212 -20.03 8.60 10.02
C LEU A 212 -19.19 7.88 8.95
N ILE A 213 -19.83 7.15 8.02
CA ILE A 213 -19.17 6.48 6.90
C ILE A 213 -18.32 7.49 6.11
N ARG A 214 -18.94 8.60 5.68
CA ARG A 214 -18.24 9.67 4.95
C ARG A 214 -17.08 10.24 5.77
N LYS A 215 -17.31 10.55 7.04
CA LYS A 215 -16.28 11.11 7.93
C LYS A 215 -15.08 10.17 8.08
N LYS A 216 -15.34 8.88 8.22
CA LYS A 216 -14.31 7.85 8.41
C LYS A 216 -13.52 7.60 7.13
N LEU A 217 -14.17 7.51 5.96
CA LEU A 217 -13.46 7.39 4.69
C LEU A 217 -12.60 8.64 4.40
N VAL A 218 -13.12 9.85 4.65
CA VAL A 218 -12.35 11.09 4.50
C VAL A 218 -11.14 11.10 5.45
N LYS A 219 -11.29 10.62 6.70
CA LYS A 219 -10.16 10.46 7.64
C LYS A 219 -9.14 9.45 7.12
N ALA A 220 -9.60 8.32 6.59
CA ALA A 220 -8.75 7.27 6.03
C ALA A 220 -7.92 7.75 4.84
N VAL A 221 -8.52 8.53 3.93
CA VAL A 221 -7.80 9.18 2.82
C VAL A 221 -6.83 10.23 3.36
N LYS A 222 -7.27 11.12 4.26
CA LYS A 222 -6.45 12.22 4.78
C LYS A 222 -5.13 11.72 5.39
N LYS A 223 -5.16 10.67 6.21
CA LYS A 223 -3.93 10.16 6.83
C LYS A 223 -3.00 9.44 5.84
N ARG A 224 -3.54 8.93 4.73
CA ARG A 224 -2.78 8.33 3.62
C ARG A 224 -2.17 9.37 2.67
N LEU A 225 -2.47 10.66 2.81
CA LEU A 225 -1.76 11.74 2.12
C LEU A 225 -0.41 12.09 2.79
N MET A 226 -0.03 11.40 3.86
CA MET A 226 1.28 11.53 4.52
C MET A 226 2.41 11.19 3.55
N SER A 227 3.10 12.19 2.99
CA SER A 227 4.20 11.98 2.03
C SER A 227 5.07 13.24 1.93
N GLU A 228 6.38 13.05 1.76
CA GLU A 228 7.34 14.13 1.43
C GLU A 228 7.67 14.17 -0.07
N VAL A 229 7.04 13.30 -0.88
CA VAL A 229 7.31 13.13 -2.31
C VAL A 229 6.02 13.25 -3.13
N PRO A 230 6.11 13.49 -4.45
CA PRO A 230 4.93 13.58 -5.30
C PRO A 230 4.07 12.31 -5.26
N TYR A 231 2.77 12.52 -5.11
CA TYR A 231 1.76 11.47 -5.12
C TYR A 231 0.65 11.74 -6.13
N GLY A 232 -0.13 10.71 -6.45
CA GLY A 232 -1.30 10.81 -7.32
C GLY A 232 -2.42 9.85 -6.94
N VAL A 233 -3.34 9.63 -7.88
CA VAL A 233 -4.44 8.66 -7.73
C VAL A 233 -4.58 7.81 -8.99
N MET A 234 -4.84 6.52 -8.80
CA MET A 234 -5.30 5.66 -9.90
C MET A 234 -6.80 5.92 -10.09
N LEU A 235 -7.22 6.18 -11.33
CA LEU A 235 -8.60 6.57 -11.66
C LEU A 235 -9.08 5.74 -12.86
N SER A 236 -10.00 4.80 -12.59
CA SER A 236 -10.65 3.98 -13.62
C SER A 236 -11.97 4.56 -14.11
N GLY A 237 -12.50 5.58 -13.42
CA GLY A 237 -13.86 6.08 -13.66
C GLY A 237 -14.97 5.26 -12.98
N GLY A 238 -14.64 4.08 -12.44
CA GLY A 238 -15.52 3.34 -11.53
C GLY A 238 -15.77 4.11 -10.23
N LEU A 239 -16.82 3.72 -9.49
CA LEU A 239 -17.28 4.44 -8.30
C LEU A 239 -16.17 4.59 -7.24
N ASP A 240 -15.42 3.53 -6.97
CA ASP A 240 -14.50 3.47 -5.83
C ASP A 240 -13.29 4.37 -6.03
N SER A 241 -12.62 4.22 -7.18
CA SER A 241 -11.48 5.07 -7.54
C SER A 241 -11.89 6.54 -7.67
N SER A 242 -13.11 6.81 -8.15
CA SER A 242 -13.68 8.16 -8.25
C SER A 242 -13.96 8.80 -6.89
N ILE A 243 -14.47 8.05 -5.92
CA ILE A 243 -14.64 8.53 -4.54
C ILE A 243 -13.29 8.88 -3.91
N ILE A 244 -12.30 8.00 -4.04
CA ILE A 244 -10.95 8.25 -3.50
C ILE A 244 -10.32 9.48 -4.16
N ALA A 245 -10.38 9.57 -5.49
CA ALA A 245 -9.87 10.72 -6.25
C ALA A 245 -10.57 12.03 -5.85
N SER A 246 -11.90 12.00 -5.65
CA SER A 246 -12.68 13.17 -5.22
C SER A 246 -12.27 13.67 -3.84
N ILE A 247 -12.14 12.76 -2.87
CA ILE A 247 -11.70 13.10 -1.51
C ILE A 247 -10.26 13.62 -1.54
N ALA A 248 -9.35 12.94 -2.25
CA ALA A 248 -7.96 13.35 -2.39
C ALA A 248 -7.84 14.74 -3.02
N ALA A 249 -8.52 14.99 -4.15
CA ALA A 249 -8.50 16.30 -4.82
C ALA A 249 -8.97 17.42 -3.89
N LYS A 250 -10.06 17.19 -3.14
CA LYS A 250 -10.58 18.16 -2.17
C LYS A 250 -9.58 18.44 -1.04
N LEU A 251 -8.93 17.41 -0.51
CA LEU A 251 -7.96 17.55 0.58
C LEU A 251 -6.65 18.22 0.11
N THR A 252 -6.13 17.84 -1.06
CA THR A 252 -4.94 18.46 -1.67
C THR A 252 -5.17 19.95 -1.90
N ARG A 253 -6.32 20.35 -2.50
CA ARG A 253 -6.66 21.77 -2.66
C ARG A 253 -6.71 22.51 -1.31
N LYS A 254 -7.24 21.87 -0.26
CA LYS A 254 -7.30 22.48 1.08
C LYS A 254 -5.93 22.65 1.71
N MET A 255 -5.04 21.67 1.56
CA MET A 255 -3.65 21.73 2.06
C MET A 255 -2.88 22.87 1.39
N LEU A 256 -2.96 22.99 0.07
CA LEU A 256 -2.31 24.05 -0.71
C LEU A 256 -2.81 25.45 -0.33
N LYS A 257 -4.13 25.62 -0.17
CA LYS A 257 -4.69 26.88 0.31
C LYS A 257 -4.16 27.26 1.69
N HIS A 258 -4.00 26.30 2.59
CA HIS A 258 -3.47 26.54 3.93
C HIS A 258 -1.98 26.90 3.93
N GLU A 259 -1.15 26.19 3.16
CA GLU A 259 0.27 26.50 3.00
C GLU A 259 0.50 27.92 2.47
N LEU A 260 -0.31 28.37 1.50
CA LEU A 260 -0.21 29.74 1.01
C LEU A 260 -0.63 30.78 2.04
N ILE A 261 -1.71 30.57 2.80
CA ILE A 261 -2.12 31.52 3.86
C ILE A 261 -1.01 31.66 4.90
N VAL A 262 -0.38 30.54 5.29
CA VAL A 262 0.74 30.55 6.23
C VAL A 262 1.95 31.30 5.63
N ASN A 263 2.30 31.04 4.37
CA ASN A 263 3.42 31.71 3.71
C ASN A 263 3.15 33.21 3.50
N GLN A 264 1.94 33.60 3.10
CA GLN A 264 1.54 35.01 3.01
C GLN A 264 1.56 35.72 4.37
N HIS A 265 1.22 35.04 5.47
CA HIS A 265 1.34 35.58 6.82
C HIS A 265 2.80 35.68 7.32
N LEU A 266 3.68 34.79 6.85
CA LEU A 266 5.13 34.90 7.11
C LEU A 266 5.75 36.05 6.31
N ASP A 267 5.34 36.24 5.06
CA ASP A 267 5.75 37.38 4.21
C ASP A 267 5.18 38.71 4.71
N TRP A 268 3.96 38.74 5.24
CA TRP A 268 3.39 39.94 5.88
C TRP A 268 4.19 40.36 7.12
N LYS A 269 4.66 39.41 7.93
CA LYS A 269 5.50 39.72 9.11
C LYS A 269 6.92 40.16 8.75
N SER A 270 7.41 39.89 7.55
CA SER A 270 8.66 40.46 7.03
C SER A 270 8.44 41.76 6.25
N SER A 271 7.18 42.18 6.06
CA SER A 271 6.76 43.33 5.26
C SER A 271 5.94 44.35 6.08
N GLU A 272 6.33 44.63 7.32
CA GLU A 272 5.89 45.87 7.99
C GLU A 272 6.66 47.08 7.42
N ASN A 273 6.37 47.41 6.15
CA ASN A 273 6.57 48.72 5.52
C ASN A 273 6.10 48.66 4.05
N SER A 274 4.79 48.70 3.81
CA SER A 274 4.18 49.44 2.68
C SER A 274 2.66 49.24 2.62
N ASP A 275 1.98 50.34 2.29
CA ASP A 275 0.55 50.54 2.40
C ASP A 275 -0.31 49.76 1.38
N SER A 276 -1.56 49.61 1.83
CA SER A 276 -2.78 49.09 1.23
C SER A 276 -3.02 49.23 -0.27
N SER A 277 -3.61 48.18 -0.87
CA SER A 277 -4.91 48.28 -1.57
C SER A 277 -5.47 46.88 -1.87
N GLY A 278 -6.66 46.57 -1.35
CA GLY A 278 -7.36 45.32 -1.62
C GLY A 278 -8.19 45.38 -2.90
N SER A 279 -8.16 44.29 -3.68
CA SER A 279 -9.20 43.99 -4.67
C SER A 279 -9.46 42.48 -4.72
N SER A 280 -10.75 42.14 -4.80
CA SER A 280 -11.36 40.83 -5.01
C SER A 280 -10.59 39.90 -5.97
N GLY A 281 -10.04 38.80 -5.45
CA GLY A 281 -9.17 37.86 -6.18
C GLY A 281 -9.59 36.38 -6.12
N ASP A 282 -10.82 36.07 -5.74
CA ASP A 282 -11.22 34.67 -5.49
C ASP A 282 -11.36 33.81 -6.77
N GLU A 283 -11.63 34.40 -7.94
CA GLU A 283 -11.87 33.61 -9.17
C GLU A 283 -10.64 33.42 -10.08
N GLN A 284 -9.58 34.24 -9.94
CA GLN A 284 -8.37 34.10 -10.78
C GLN A 284 -7.27 33.22 -10.17
N MET A 285 -7.37 32.87 -8.89
CA MET A 285 -6.34 32.05 -8.23
C MET A 285 -6.37 30.57 -8.64
N ASP A 286 -7.48 30.04 -9.17
CA ASP A 286 -7.67 28.60 -9.43
C ASP A 286 -6.80 27.98 -10.55
N ASN A 287 -6.10 28.80 -11.34
CA ASN A 287 -5.26 28.34 -12.45
C ASN A 287 -3.78 28.13 -12.13
N TYR A 288 -3.30 28.45 -10.92
CA TYR A 288 -1.86 28.38 -10.57
C TYR A 288 -1.50 27.28 -9.55
N TRP A 289 -2.47 26.49 -9.09
CA TRP A 289 -2.23 25.48 -8.04
C TRP A 289 -1.57 24.20 -8.58
N PRO A 290 -0.64 23.56 -7.85
CA PRO A 290 -0.23 22.19 -8.17
C PRO A 290 -1.43 21.26 -8.00
N ARG A 291 -2.03 20.87 -9.12
CA ARG A 291 -3.23 20.03 -9.17
C ARG A 291 -2.85 18.58 -8.87
N LEU A 292 -3.77 17.83 -8.27
CA LEU A 292 -3.61 16.39 -8.07
C LEU A 292 -3.49 15.69 -9.43
N HIS A 293 -2.50 14.82 -9.58
CA HIS A 293 -2.33 14.00 -10.77
C HIS A 293 -3.20 12.74 -10.67
N SER A 294 -3.95 12.44 -11.73
CA SER A 294 -4.75 11.22 -11.84
C SER A 294 -4.29 10.40 -13.05
N PHE A 295 -4.36 9.06 -12.93
CA PHE A 295 -3.77 8.15 -13.91
C PHE A 295 -4.75 7.05 -14.28
N SER A 296 -4.95 6.84 -15.58
CA SER A 296 -5.79 5.76 -16.15
C SER A 296 -4.99 4.97 -17.19
N ILE A 297 -5.39 3.73 -17.43
CA ILE A 297 -4.84 2.92 -18.52
C ILE A 297 -5.95 2.14 -19.22
N GLY A 298 -5.86 2.01 -20.54
CA GLY A 298 -6.77 1.18 -21.31
C GLY A 298 -6.20 0.83 -22.68
N LEU A 299 -6.92 -0.02 -23.40
CA LEU A 299 -6.63 -0.24 -24.82
C LEU A 299 -7.02 1.02 -25.61
N PRO A 300 -6.22 1.41 -26.62
CA PRO A 300 -6.52 2.56 -27.46
C PRO A 300 -7.74 2.31 -28.34
N ASP A 301 -8.33 3.40 -28.80
CA ASP A 301 -9.36 3.38 -29.83
C ASP A 301 -8.83 2.69 -31.09
N LYS A 302 -9.36 1.51 -31.39
CA LYS A 302 -9.18 0.89 -32.70
C LYS A 302 -10.53 0.58 -33.32
N LEU A 303 -10.66 0.95 -34.59
CA LEU A 303 -11.58 0.29 -35.53
C LEU A 303 -11.10 -1.16 -35.63
N ILE A 304 -11.78 -2.10 -35.00
CA ILE A 304 -11.51 -3.51 -35.23
C ILE A 304 -12.22 -3.88 -36.53
N ARG A 305 -11.45 -4.10 -37.61
CA ARG A 305 -11.93 -4.83 -38.78
C ARG A 305 -11.78 -6.31 -38.46
N ILE A 306 -12.88 -7.00 -38.18
CA ILE A 306 -12.87 -8.45 -37.98
C ILE A 306 -12.74 -9.10 -39.36
N ASP A 307 -11.51 -9.20 -39.86
CA ASP A 307 -11.23 -9.96 -41.06
C ASP A 307 -10.91 -11.42 -40.65
N SER A 308 -11.97 -12.25 -40.63
CA SER A 308 -12.02 -13.73 -40.67
C SER A 308 -11.73 -14.58 -39.40
N PHE A 309 -12.74 -15.38 -38.98
CA PHE A 309 -12.79 -16.85 -39.15
C PHE A 309 -14.09 -17.42 -38.55
N PHE A 310 -15.18 -17.35 -39.30
CA PHE A 310 -16.28 -18.33 -39.41
C PHE A 310 -17.35 -17.69 -40.31
N GLU A 311 -17.81 -18.43 -41.33
CA GLU A 311 -18.83 -18.00 -42.27
C GLU A 311 -20.16 -17.69 -41.55
N PHE A 312 -20.38 -16.41 -41.22
CA PHE A 312 -21.73 -15.88 -41.05
C PHE A 312 -21.76 -14.47 -41.63
N GLN A 313 -22.57 -14.29 -42.69
CA GLN A 313 -22.91 -13.00 -43.26
C GLN A 313 -23.61 -12.14 -42.20
N ILE A 314 -22.88 -11.30 -41.47
CA ILE A 314 -23.46 -10.22 -40.66
C ILE A 314 -22.59 -8.96 -40.80
N LEU A 315 -23.17 -7.96 -41.46
CA LEU A 315 -22.89 -6.50 -41.41
C LEU A 315 -21.44 -6.02 -41.19
N ASN A 316 -20.93 -5.30 -42.20
CA ASN A 316 -19.80 -4.37 -42.09
C ASN A 316 -20.11 -3.21 -41.11
N SER A 317 -20.06 -3.48 -39.80
CA SER A 317 -20.20 -2.47 -38.76
C SER A 317 -18.82 -2.19 -38.16
N PHE A 318 -18.27 -1.01 -38.46
CA PHE A 318 -17.08 -0.50 -37.79
C PHE A 318 -17.46 -0.10 -36.36
N PHE A 319 -17.06 -0.88 -35.36
CA PHE A 319 -17.16 -0.47 -33.96
C PHE A 319 -15.85 0.19 -33.53
N THR A 320 -15.90 1.45 -33.13
CA THR A 320 -14.86 2.07 -32.30
C THR A 320 -15.04 1.54 -30.87
N LEU A 321 -14.31 0.49 -30.49
CA LEU A 321 -14.21 0.10 -29.08
C LEU A 321 -13.16 0.98 -28.40
N ARG A 322 -13.59 2.15 -27.91
CA ARG A 322 -12.83 2.89 -26.90
C ARG A 322 -12.98 2.17 -25.55
N SER A 323 -11.91 2.09 -24.78
CA SER A 323 -12.00 1.53 -23.42
C SER A 323 -13.01 2.36 -22.59
N PRO A 324 -14.06 1.72 -22.03
CA PRO A 324 -15.05 2.44 -21.22
C PRO A 324 -14.41 3.08 -19.97
N ASP A 325 -13.40 2.42 -19.40
CA ASP A 325 -12.65 2.94 -18.24
C ASP A 325 -12.00 4.29 -18.57
N LEU A 326 -11.40 4.44 -19.77
CA LEU A 326 -10.74 5.69 -20.15
C LEU A 326 -11.75 6.84 -20.32
N ILE A 327 -12.93 6.56 -20.89
CA ILE A 327 -14.01 7.55 -21.03
C ILE A 327 -14.47 8.03 -19.64
N CYS A 328 -14.85 7.08 -18.78
CA CYS A 328 -15.33 7.39 -17.44
C CYS A 328 -14.25 8.07 -16.59
N ALA A 329 -12.99 7.62 -16.67
CA ALA A 329 -11.87 8.24 -15.97
C ALA A 329 -11.67 9.70 -16.43
N LYS A 330 -11.78 9.98 -17.72
CA LYS A 330 -11.66 11.33 -18.26
C LYS A 330 -12.78 12.25 -17.77
N GLU A 331 -14.03 11.76 -17.76
CA GLU A 331 -15.18 12.52 -17.24
C GLU A 331 -14.99 12.90 -15.76
N VAL A 332 -14.57 11.94 -14.93
CA VAL A 332 -14.30 12.19 -13.51
C VAL A 332 -13.11 13.13 -13.34
N ALA A 333 -12.05 12.97 -14.15
CA ALA A 333 -10.88 13.82 -14.07
C ALA A 333 -11.19 15.28 -14.44
N ASP A 334 -12.06 15.51 -15.42
CA ASP A 334 -12.53 16.85 -15.82
C ASP A 334 -13.38 17.48 -14.72
N PHE A 335 -14.31 16.71 -14.15
CA PHE A 335 -15.12 17.16 -13.01
C PHE A 335 -14.25 17.54 -11.80
N LEU A 336 -13.23 16.73 -11.50
CA LEU A 336 -12.31 16.95 -10.39
C LEU A 336 -11.19 17.95 -10.71
N GLN A 337 -11.05 18.39 -11.96
CA GLN A 337 -9.97 19.25 -12.45
C GLN A 337 -8.57 18.72 -12.06
N THR A 338 -8.37 17.40 -12.18
CA THR A 338 -7.06 16.78 -11.97
C THR A 338 -6.17 16.95 -13.20
N VAL A 339 -4.85 16.90 -13.03
CA VAL A 339 -3.94 16.72 -14.18
C VAL A 339 -4.03 15.26 -14.59
N HIS A 340 -4.87 14.96 -15.58
CA HIS A 340 -5.14 13.59 -16.01
C HIS A 340 -4.10 13.08 -16.99
N HIS A 341 -3.60 11.88 -16.72
CA HIS A 341 -2.70 11.13 -17.58
C HIS A 341 -3.42 9.88 -18.06
N GLU A 342 -3.88 9.93 -19.30
CA GLU A 342 -4.48 8.79 -20.01
C GLU A 342 -3.37 8.00 -20.72
N TYR A 343 -3.15 6.75 -20.30
CA TYR A 343 -2.19 5.87 -20.96
C TYR A 343 -2.86 4.78 -21.77
N HIS A 344 -2.24 4.48 -22.90
CA HIS A 344 -2.63 3.37 -23.75
C HIS A 344 -1.59 2.26 -23.68
N PHE A 345 -2.06 1.02 -23.80
CA PHE A 345 -1.23 -0.14 -24.11
C PHE A 345 -1.88 -0.95 -25.23
N THR A 346 -1.06 -1.67 -25.99
CA THR A 346 -1.52 -2.60 -27.01
C THR A 346 -1.70 -3.99 -26.43
N VAL A 347 -2.51 -4.82 -27.09
CA VAL A 347 -2.63 -6.24 -26.73
C VAL A 347 -1.27 -6.93 -26.74
N GLN A 348 -0.39 -6.61 -27.70
CA GLN A 348 0.96 -7.18 -27.77
C GLN A 348 1.81 -6.78 -26.56
N GLU A 349 1.81 -5.50 -26.16
CA GLU A 349 2.51 -5.06 -24.93
C GLU A 349 1.96 -5.77 -23.69
N GLY A 350 0.65 -6.03 -23.65
CA GLY A 350 0.02 -6.84 -22.60
C GLY A 350 0.53 -8.27 -22.60
N LEU A 351 0.56 -8.94 -23.76
CA LEU A 351 1.04 -10.32 -23.93
C LEU A 351 2.53 -10.45 -23.58
N ASP A 352 3.36 -9.52 -24.06
CA ASP A 352 4.80 -9.49 -23.80
C ASP A 352 5.10 -9.32 -22.31
N ALA A 353 4.26 -8.59 -21.58
CA ALA A 353 4.42 -8.35 -20.15
C ALA A 353 4.01 -9.54 -19.26
N ILE A 354 3.28 -10.54 -19.77
CA ILE A 354 2.69 -11.60 -18.92
C ILE A 354 3.75 -12.34 -18.10
N SER A 355 4.91 -12.66 -18.68
CA SER A 355 5.96 -13.39 -17.96
C SER A 355 6.52 -12.56 -16.79
N ASP A 356 6.75 -11.27 -17.00
CA ASP A 356 7.23 -10.37 -15.95
C ASP A 356 6.16 -10.14 -14.88
N VAL A 357 4.90 -10.01 -15.29
CA VAL A 357 3.76 -9.88 -14.38
C VAL A 357 3.66 -11.09 -13.47
N ILE A 358 3.71 -12.31 -14.00
CA ILE A 358 3.70 -13.54 -13.19
C ILE A 358 4.91 -13.58 -12.26
N HIS A 359 6.10 -13.21 -12.74
CA HIS A 359 7.32 -13.16 -11.93
C HIS A 359 7.17 -12.18 -10.74
N HIS A 360 6.61 -11.00 -10.98
CA HIS A 360 6.40 -10.00 -9.92
C HIS A 360 5.31 -10.40 -8.95
N LEU A 361 4.16 -10.88 -9.44
CA LEU A 361 3.02 -11.27 -8.61
C LEU A 361 3.27 -12.54 -7.80
N GLU A 362 4.03 -13.48 -8.36
CA GLU A 362 4.30 -14.79 -7.77
C GLU A 362 3.02 -15.60 -7.57
N THR A 363 2.10 -15.51 -8.55
CA THR A 363 0.87 -16.32 -8.63
C THR A 363 0.58 -16.69 -10.08
N TYR A 364 -0.17 -17.77 -10.24
CA TYR A 364 -0.69 -18.26 -11.51
C TYR A 364 -2.21 -18.04 -11.64
N ASP A 365 -2.84 -17.38 -10.67
CA ASP A 365 -4.28 -17.11 -10.71
C ASP A 365 -4.65 -16.24 -11.93
N VAL A 366 -5.60 -16.74 -12.72
CA VAL A 366 -5.94 -16.15 -14.02
C VAL A 366 -6.55 -14.75 -13.86
N THR A 367 -7.47 -14.59 -12.90
CA THR A 367 -8.14 -13.30 -12.64
C THR A 367 -7.11 -12.26 -12.21
N THR A 368 -6.24 -12.64 -11.29
CA THR A 368 -5.18 -11.80 -10.74
C THR A 368 -4.20 -11.38 -11.84
N VAL A 369 -3.67 -12.32 -12.66
CA VAL A 369 -2.74 -11.99 -13.75
C VAL A 369 -3.37 -11.06 -14.78
N ARG A 370 -4.63 -11.32 -15.17
CA ARG A 370 -5.38 -10.49 -16.13
C ARG A 370 -5.53 -9.05 -15.64
N ALA A 371 -6.00 -8.86 -14.40
CA ALA A 371 -6.18 -7.53 -13.82
C ALA A 371 -4.85 -6.82 -13.50
N SER A 372 -3.80 -7.57 -13.16
CA SER A 372 -2.49 -7.01 -12.82
C SER A 372 -1.70 -6.51 -14.01
N THR A 373 -1.88 -7.10 -15.19
CA THR A 373 -1.12 -6.71 -16.38
C THR A 373 -1.26 -5.22 -16.74
N PRO A 374 -2.48 -4.64 -16.87
CA PRO A 374 -2.62 -3.21 -17.08
C PRO A 374 -2.12 -2.38 -15.89
N MET A 375 -2.33 -2.85 -14.65
CA MET A 375 -1.82 -2.14 -13.45
C MET A 375 -0.28 -2.07 -13.41
N TYR A 376 0.40 -3.15 -13.81
CA TYR A 376 1.85 -3.21 -13.95
C TYR A 376 2.35 -2.20 -14.99
N LEU A 377 1.72 -2.17 -16.17
CA LEU A 377 2.06 -1.24 -17.25
C LEU A 377 1.79 0.22 -16.86
N LEU A 378 0.66 0.49 -16.19
CA LEU A 378 0.31 1.80 -15.65
C LEU A 378 1.36 2.27 -14.64
N SER A 379 1.76 1.39 -13.72
CA SER A 379 2.73 1.71 -12.67
C SER A 379 4.09 2.12 -13.25
N ARG A 380 4.53 1.46 -14.32
CA ARG A 380 5.72 1.86 -15.09
C ARG A 380 5.63 3.30 -15.59
N LYS A 381 4.47 3.69 -16.14
CA LYS A 381 4.23 5.04 -16.65
C LYS A 381 4.13 6.06 -15.53
N ILE A 382 3.45 5.75 -14.43
CA ILE A 382 3.36 6.62 -13.25
C ILE A 382 4.76 6.91 -12.68
N LYS A 383 5.59 5.87 -12.53
CA LYS A 383 6.97 6.03 -12.06
C LYS A 383 7.78 6.97 -12.96
N ALA A 384 7.59 6.89 -14.28
CA ALA A 384 8.25 7.77 -15.24
C ALA A 384 7.84 9.26 -15.10
N ASN A 385 6.72 9.55 -14.43
CA ASN A 385 6.30 10.92 -14.07
C ASN A 385 6.82 11.36 -12.69
N SER A 386 7.81 10.67 -12.13
CA SER A 386 8.39 10.97 -10.80
C SER A 386 7.41 10.89 -9.64
N VAL A 387 6.27 10.23 -9.82
CA VAL A 387 5.33 9.90 -8.73
C VAL A 387 5.80 8.62 -8.04
N LYS A 388 5.88 8.64 -6.71
CA LYS A 388 6.32 7.49 -5.90
C LYS A 388 5.19 6.85 -5.09
N MET A 389 4.04 7.51 -4.99
CA MET A 389 2.89 7.00 -4.23
C MET A 389 1.57 7.32 -4.95
N VAL A 390 0.63 6.38 -4.93
CA VAL A 390 -0.73 6.58 -5.42
C VAL A 390 -1.76 6.04 -4.44
N LEU A 391 -2.92 6.68 -4.41
CA LEU A 391 -4.12 6.11 -3.79
C LEU A 391 -4.88 5.24 -4.81
N SER A 392 -5.45 4.13 -4.34
CA SER A 392 -6.30 3.23 -5.11
C SER A 392 -7.62 2.93 -4.38
N GLY A 393 -8.63 2.51 -5.14
CA GLY A 393 -9.98 2.17 -4.67
C GLY A 393 -10.16 0.71 -4.22
N GLU A 394 -9.09 -0.10 -4.20
CA GLU A 394 -9.15 -1.51 -3.80
C GLU A 394 -9.74 -1.70 -2.40
N GLY A 395 -10.47 -2.79 -2.21
CA GLY A 395 -11.13 -3.13 -0.94
C GLY A 395 -12.58 -2.68 -0.84
N SER A 396 -13.06 -1.82 -1.75
CA SER A 396 -14.44 -1.31 -1.71
C SER A 396 -15.46 -2.41 -2.01
N ASP A 397 -15.26 -3.17 -3.09
CA ASP A 397 -16.17 -4.23 -3.49
C ASP A 397 -16.27 -5.33 -2.43
N GLU A 398 -15.18 -5.66 -1.73
CA GLU A 398 -15.15 -6.69 -0.70
C GLU A 398 -15.92 -6.29 0.55
N ILE A 399 -15.87 -5.02 0.95
CA ILE A 399 -16.51 -4.55 2.19
C ILE A 399 -17.97 -4.14 1.98
N PHE A 400 -18.34 -3.74 0.76
CA PHE A 400 -19.70 -3.31 0.41
C PHE A 400 -20.47 -4.34 -0.41
N GLY A 401 -19.87 -5.47 -0.76
CA GLY A 401 -20.48 -6.47 -1.63
C GLY A 401 -20.75 -5.95 -3.05
N GLY A 402 -19.78 -5.25 -3.64
CA GLY A 402 -19.93 -4.56 -4.93
C GLY A 402 -19.86 -5.47 -6.16
N TYR A 403 -19.35 -6.70 -6.01
CA TYR A 403 -19.32 -7.66 -7.11
C TYR A 403 -20.73 -8.13 -7.51
N LEU A 404 -20.97 -8.30 -8.82
CA LEU A 404 -22.29 -8.66 -9.36
C LEU A 404 -22.92 -9.91 -8.72
N TYR A 405 -22.11 -10.88 -8.28
CA TYR A 405 -22.62 -12.11 -7.68
C TYR A 405 -23.27 -11.87 -6.30
N PHE A 406 -22.99 -10.76 -5.61
CA PHE A 406 -23.66 -10.40 -4.36
C PHE A 406 -25.16 -10.13 -4.53
N HIS A 407 -25.62 -9.77 -5.74
CA HIS A 407 -27.06 -9.70 -6.04
C HIS A 407 -27.78 -11.05 -5.88
N SER A 408 -27.04 -12.15 -5.93
CA SER A 408 -27.55 -13.51 -5.72
C SER A 408 -27.28 -14.04 -4.31
N ALA A 409 -26.88 -13.18 -3.36
CA ALA A 409 -26.72 -13.58 -1.96
C ALA A 409 -28.06 -14.12 -1.41
N PRO A 410 -28.11 -15.34 -0.84
CA PRO A 410 -29.36 -15.95 -0.38
C PRO A 410 -30.07 -15.14 0.71
N ASP A 411 -29.28 -14.51 1.58
CA ASP A 411 -29.75 -13.73 2.72
C ASP A 411 -28.62 -12.81 3.21
N LYS A 412 -28.97 -11.89 4.12
CA LYS A 412 -28.01 -10.92 4.69
C LYS A 412 -26.90 -11.56 5.54
N TYR A 413 -27.09 -12.76 6.06
CA TYR A 413 -26.05 -13.48 6.80
C TYR A 413 -24.99 -14.00 5.84
N SER A 414 -25.42 -14.65 4.76
CA SER A 414 -24.57 -15.13 3.68
C SER A 414 -23.81 -13.98 3.01
N PHE A 415 -24.48 -12.85 2.77
CA PHE A 415 -23.83 -11.62 2.28
C PHE A 415 -22.70 -11.17 3.21
N HIS A 416 -22.99 -11.01 4.51
CA HIS A 416 -21.99 -10.54 5.46
C HIS A 416 -20.82 -11.51 5.60
N GLN A 417 -21.09 -12.81 5.73
CA GLN A 417 -20.02 -13.81 5.84
C GLN A 417 -19.12 -13.81 4.60
N GLU A 418 -19.69 -13.64 3.41
CA GLU A 418 -18.91 -13.50 2.18
C GLU A 418 -18.06 -12.21 2.18
N THR A 419 -18.60 -11.06 2.61
CA THR A 419 -17.78 -9.83 2.73
C THR A 419 -16.63 -10.01 3.72
N VAL A 420 -16.87 -10.66 4.87
CA VAL A 420 -15.83 -10.97 5.86
C VAL A 420 -14.77 -11.90 5.26
N GLU A 421 -15.17 -12.96 4.56
CA GLU A 421 -14.25 -13.91 3.94
C GLU A 421 -13.43 -13.27 2.83
N ARG A 422 -14.04 -12.38 2.03
CA ARG A 422 -13.33 -11.59 1.02
C ARG A 422 -12.27 -10.71 1.65
N VAL A 423 -12.63 -9.95 2.68
CA VAL A 423 -11.68 -9.09 3.40
C VAL A 423 -10.53 -9.89 4.00
N ARG A 424 -10.82 -11.08 4.56
CA ARG A 424 -9.79 -11.98 5.12
C ARG A 424 -8.83 -12.51 4.07
N ASN A 425 -9.29 -12.72 2.84
CA ASN A 425 -8.50 -13.30 1.75
C ASN A 425 -7.91 -12.27 0.78
N LEU A 426 -8.19 -10.98 0.95
CA LEU A 426 -7.66 -9.88 0.12
C LEU A 426 -6.14 -9.97 -0.09
N HIS A 427 -5.40 -10.43 0.91
CA HIS A 427 -3.94 -10.60 0.85
C HIS A 427 -3.46 -11.63 -0.19
N THR A 428 -4.36 -12.45 -0.73
CA THR A 428 -4.09 -13.46 -1.77
C THR A 428 -4.52 -13.00 -3.17
N SER A 429 -5.34 -11.95 -3.28
CA SER A 429 -5.89 -11.44 -4.55
C SER A 429 -5.57 -9.95 -4.75
N ASP A 430 -6.44 -9.05 -4.32
CA ASP A 430 -6.47 -7.64 -4.71
C ASP A 430 -5.37 -6.84 -4.02
N CYS A 431 -5.10 -7.11 -2.73
CA CYS A 431 -3.92 -6.57 -2.06
C CYS A 431 -2.62 -7.13 -2.67
N LEU A 432 -2.61 -8.42 -3.06
CA LEU A 432 -1.43 -9.02 -3.70
C LEU A 432 -1.12 -8.31 -5.02
N ARG A 433 -2.14 -8.15 -5.88
CA ARG A 433 -2.08 -7.44 -7.16
C ARG A 433 -1.67 -5.99 -6.97
N ALA A 434 -2.40 -5.24 -6.15
CA ALA A 434 -2.18 -3.82 -5.95
C ALA A 434 -0.79 -3.56 -5.36
N ASN A 435 -0.33 -4.40 -4.44
CA ASN A 435 1.01 -4.29 -3.91
C ASN A 435 2.08 -4.62 -4.97
N LYS A 436 2.07 -5.83 -5.52
CA LYS A 436 3.20 -6.32 -6.31
C LYS A 436 3.26 -5.70 -7.71
N SER A 437 2.11 -5.39 -8.32
CA SER A 437 2.08 -4.75 -9.64
C SER A 437 2.65 -3.32 -9.60
N THR A 438 2.33 -2.55 -8.55
CA THR A 438 2.88 -1.20 -8.40
C THR A 438 4.32 -1.23 -7.92
N MET A 439 4.63 -2.12 -6.98
CA MET A 439 5.98 -2.24 -6.44
C MET A 439 6.99 -2.79 -7.45
N ALA A 440 6.56 -3.47 -8.51
CA ALA A 440 7.42 -3.81 -9.66
C ALA A 440 8.14 -2.60 -10.28
N TRP A 441 7.61 -1.39 -10.07
CA TRP A 441 8.18 -0.14 -10.56
C TRP A 441 8.49 0.85 -9.43
N GLY A 442 8.62 0.40 -8.18
CA GLY A 442 8.92 1.27 -7.05
C GLY A 442 7.85 2.35 -6.84
N LEU A 443 6.58 1.97 -6.99
CA LEU A 443 5.40 2.81 -6.78
C LEU A 443 4.57 2.27 -5.61
N GLU A 444 4.44 3.04 -4.54
CA GLU A 444 3.61 2.66 -3.40
C GLU A 444 2.11 2.86 -3.70
N ALA A 445 1.31 1.80 -3.53
CA ALA A 445 -0.14 1.91 -3.52
C ALA A 445 -0.67 2.01 -2.09
N ARG A 446 -1.60 2.94 -1.85
CA ARG A 446 -2.32 3.10 -0.58
C ARG A 446 -3.82 2.90 -0.81
N VAL A 447 -4.45 2.14 0.09
CA VAL A 447 -5.83 1.64 -0.06
C VAL A 447 -6.70 2.15 1.11
N PRO A 448 -7.42 3.27 0.96
CA PRO A 448 -8.19 3.88 2.05
C PRO A 448 -9.41 3.09 2.50
N PHE A 449 -9.99 2.26 1.64
CA PHE A 449 -11.12 1.40 2.01
C PHE A 449 -10.73 0.31 3.02
N LEU A 450 -9.46 -0.09 3.05
CA LEU A 450 -8.94 -1.10 3.99
C LEU A 450 -8.41 -0.50 5.29
N ASP A 451 -8.90 0.67 5.65
CA ASP A 451 -8.55 1.31 6.91
C ASP A 451 -9.21 0.64 8.10
N LYS A 452 -8.47 0.27 9.14
CA LYS A 452 -9.04 -0.43 10.32
C LYS A 452 -10.25 0.29 10.90
N ASP A 453 -10.11 1.59 11.15
CA ASP A 453 -11.19 2.45 11.69
C ASP A 453 -12.41 2.55 10.78
N PHE A 454 -12.24 2.37 9.47
CA PHE A 454 -13.31 2.41 8.47
C PHE A 454 -13.95 1.03 8.32
N LEU A 455 -13.15 -0.03 8.24
CA LEU A 455 -13.59 -1.42 8.26
C LEU A 455 -14.47 -1.70 9.48
N ASP A 456 -14.03 -1.31 10.67
CA ASP A 456 -14.81 -1.53 11.90
C ASP A 456 -16.19 -0.85 11.85
N VAL A 457 -16.31 0.28 11.13
CA VAL A 457 -17.62 0.92 10.91
C VAL A 457 -18.43 0.17 9.86
N ILE A 458 -17.86 -0.11 8.68
CA ILE A 458 -18.60 -0.74 7.58
C ILE A 458 -19.07 -2.15 7.96
N MET A 459 -18.19 -2.94 8.57
CA MET A 459 -18.47 -4.32 8.95
C MET A 459 -19.42 -4.43 10.16
N SER A 460 -19.78 -3.31 10.80
CA SER A 460 -20.75 -3.25 11.91
C SER A 460 -22.17 -2.86 11.48
N ILE A 461 -22.35 -2.46 10.22
CA ILE A 461 -23.64 -2.07 9.65
C ILE A 461 -24.48 -3.32 9.34
N ASP A 462 -25.78 -3.29 9.65
CA ASP A 462 -26.74 -4.32 9.25
C ASP A 462 -26.69 -4.48 7.72
N PRO A 463 -26.42 -5.67 7.16
CA PRO A 463 -26.20 -5.86 5.72
C PRO A 463 -27.49 -5.83 4.87
N SER A 464 -28.64 -5.50 5.49
CA SER A 464 -29.96 -5.47 4.86
C SER A 464 -30.23 -4.26 4.00
#